data_AF-A0A918RHG5-F1
#
_entry.id   AF-A0A918RHG5-F1
#
_cell.length_a   1.000
_cell.length_b   1.000
_cell.length_c   1.000
_cell.angle_alpha   90.00
_cell.angle_beta   90.00
_cell.angle_gamma   90.00
#
_symmetry.space_group_name_H-M   'P 1'
#
loop_
_entity.id
_entity.type
_entity.pdbx_description
1 polymer ?
#
loop_
_entity_poly.entity_id
_entity_poly.type
_entity_poly.pdbx_seq_one_letter_code
_entity_poly.pdbx_strand_id
1 'polypeptide(L)'
;MKKNQTDFINKLGIGAFAYISISEFCGLIEYLFENVLIIAGTKPITTIWLPEIMSLFLFTIIVVLGIKKYNRPIEIDTRKTLKSLIIIFFGILLLQFLFSYFGTDFLMEKYSPEFENYAKANKGSLMLRGYLAFLPILQFVILGIILLMNKKTVANTV
;
A
#
# COMPACT_ATOMS: atom_id res chain seq x y z
N MET A 1 -22.52 -3.22 32.24
CA MET A 1 -21.14 -2.91 31.80
C MET A 1 -20.76 -3.68 30.51
N LYS A 2 -21.50 -3.48 29.40
CA LYS A 2 -21.32 -4.18 28.11
C LYS A 2 -20.77 -3.29 26.97
N LYS A 3 -20.42 -2.03 27.27
CA LYS A 3 -20.11 -0.99 26.27
C LYS A 3 -18.67 -0.99 25.74
N ASN A 4 -17.72 -1.67 26.40
CA ASN A 4 -16.29 -1.54 26.09
C ASN A 4 -15.74 -2.57 25.09
N GLN A 5 -16.29 -3.78 24.99
CA GLN A 5 -15.73 -4.82 24.12
C GLN A 5 -15.95 -4.55 22.63
N THR A 6 -17.15 -4.11 22.24
CA THR A 6 -17.45 -3.76 20.85
C THR A 6 -16.68 -2.53 20.36
N ASP A 7 -16.42 -1.56 21.25
CA ASP A 7 -15.72 -0.34 20.88
C ASP A 7 -14.21 -0.57 20.65
N PHE A 8 -13.59 -1.46 21.45
CA PHE A 8 -12.20 -1.86 21.23
C PHE A 8 -12.03 -2.64 19.92
N ILE A 9 -12.88 -3.63 19.66
CA ILE A 9 -12.84 -4.43 18.43
C ILE A 9 -13.02 -3.54 17.20
N ASN A 10 -13.97 -2.59 17.25
CA ASN A 10 -14.19 -1.67 16.14
C ASN A 10 -12.98 -0.77 15.89
N LYS A 11 -12.34 -0.23 16.94
CA LYS A 11 -11.14 0.63 16.81
C LYS A 11 -9.93 -0.15 16.28
N LEU A 12 -9.72 -1.37 16.77
CA LEU A 12 -8.67 -2.25 16.27
C LEU A 12 -8.93 -2.61 14.79
N GLY A 13 -10.18 -2.95 14.46
CA GLY A 13 -10.61 -3.21 13.09
C GLY A 13 -10.38 -2.02 12.17
N ILE A 14 -10.71 -0.80 12.58
CA ILE A 14 -10.44 0.42 11.81
C ILE A 14 -8.96 0.55 11.51
N GLY A 15 -8.10 0.39 12.52
CA GLY A 15 -6.65 0.46 12.34
C GLY A 15 -6.12 -0.59 11.36
N ALA A 16 -6.55 -1.85 11.53
CA ALA A 16 -6.14 -2.96 10.68
C ALA A 16 -6.61 -2.77 9.23
N PHE A 17 -7.89 -2.49 9.01
CA PHE A 17 -8.43 -2.29 7.66
C PHE A 17 -7.90 -1.02 7.01
N ALA A 18 -7.63 0.05 7.76
CA ALA A 18 -6.99 1.24 7.20
C ALA A 18 -5.57 0.92 6.73
N TYR A 19 -4.76 0.26 7.56
CA TYR A 19 -3.40 -0.12 7.20
C TYR A 19 -3.38 -1.03 5.96
N ILE A 20 -4.14 -2.12 6.00
CA ILE A 20 -4.18 -3.10 4.90
C ILE A 20 -4.72 -2.43 3.63
N SER A 21 -5.78 -1.63 3.70
CA SER A 21 -6.30 -0.93 2.51
C SER A 21 -5.28 0.01 1.88
N ILE A 22 -4.52 0.76 2.70
CA ILE A 22 -3.48 1.66 2.19
C ILE A 22 -2.36 0.85 1.56
N SER A 23 -1.91 -0.23 2.21
CA SER A 23 -0.85 -1.11 1.71
C SER A 23 -1.24 -1.75 0.37
N GLU A 24 -2.44 -2.35 0.28
CA GLU A 24 -2.94 -2.95 -0.97
C GLU A 24 -3.13 -1.92 -2.08
N PHE A 25 -3.61 -0.73 -1.74
CA PHE A 25 -3.74 0.34 -2.73
C PHE A 25 -2.38 0.76 -3.28
N CYS A 26 -1.37 0.93 -2.42
CA CYS A 26 -0.01 1.24 -2.85
C CYS A 26 0.57 0.11 -3.71
N GLY A 27 0.37 -1.15 -3.33
CA GLY A 27 0.78 -2.32 -4.11
C GLY A 27 0.10 -2.40 -5.49
N LEU A 28 -1.18 -2.00 -5.58
CA LEU A 28 -1.86 -1.89 -6.87
C LEU A 28 -1.20 -0.82 -7.76
N ILE A 29 -0.93 0.37 -7.22
CA ILE A 29 -0.30 1.45 -7.97
C ILE A 29 1.13 1.08 -8.40
N GLU A 30 1.88 0.42 -7.52
CA GLU A 30 3.18 -0.18 -7.81
C GLU A 30 3.10 -1.11 -9.01
N TYR A 31 2.19 -2.08 -8.96
CA TYR A 31 2.01 -3.06 -10.03
C TYR A 31 1.62 -2.40 -11.37
N LEU A 32 0.69 -1.45 -11.34
CA LEU A 32 0.29 -0.71 -12.55
C LEU A 32 1.46 0.07 -13.14
N PHE A 33 2.25 0.72 -12.29
CA PHE A 33 3.38 1.51 -12.73
C PHE A 33 4.53 0.65 -13.25
N GLU A 34 4.79 -0.51 -12.65
CA GLU A 34 5.72 -1.51 -13.19
C GLU A 34 5.32 -1.90 -14.61
N ASN A 35 4.05 -2.26 -14.84
CA ASN A 35 3.55 -2.61 -16.16
C ASN A 35 3.74 -1.47 -17.18
N VAL A 36 3.49 -0.21 -16.78
CA VAL A 36 3.75 0.97 -17.63
C VAL A 36 5.23 1.07 -17.99
N LEU A 37 6.14 0.86 -17.04
CA LEU A 37 7.59 0.92 -17.29
C LEU A 37 8.09 -0.22 -18.17
N ILE A 38 7.51 -1.42 -18.04
CA ILE A 38 7.77 -2.56 -18.93
C ILE A 38 7.38 -2.17 -20.36
N ILE A 39 6.15 -1.71 -20.57
CA ILE A 39 5.63 -1.33 -21.90
C ILE A 39 6.44 -0.18 -22.52
N ALA A 40 6.95 0.74 -21.69
CA ALA A 40 7.82 1.82 -22.16
C ALA A 40 9.24 1.36 -22.56
N GLY A 41 9.56 0.07 -22.44
CA GLY A 41 10.89 -0.46 -22.75
C GLY A 41 11.97 0.02 -21.79
N THR A 42 11.60 0.41 -20.56
CA THR A 42 12.54 0.91 -19.56
C THR A 42 13.51 -0.20 -19.14
N LYS A 43 14.74 0.17 -18.77
CA LYS A 43 15.74 -0.80 -18.29
C LYS A 43 15.19 -1.63 -17.12
N PRO A 44 15.36 -2.97 -17.11
CA PRO A 44 14.77 -3.82 -16.09
C PRO A 44 15.10 -3.42 -14.65
N ILE A 45 16.34 -2.99 -14.37
CA ILE A 45 16.72 -2.54 -13.03
C ILE A 45 15.88 -1.36 -12.54
N THR A 46 15.57 -0.41 -13.43
CA THR A 46 14.73 0.75 -13.11
C THR A 46 13.27 0.33 -12.98
N THR A 47 12.80 -0.54 -13.87
CA THR A 47 11.45 -1.13 -13.82
C THR A 47 11.21 -1.91 -12.52
N ILE A 48 12.24 -2.51 -11.93
CA ILE A 48 12.12 -3.21 -10.64
C ILE A 48 12.15 -2.24 -9.45
N TRP A 49 13.11 -1.31 -9.39
CA TRP A 49 13.30 -0.46 -8.21
C TRP A 49 12.33 0.72 -8.12
N LEU A 50 12.00 1.34 -9.26
CA LEU A 50 11.28 2.60 -9.26
C LEU A 50 9.82 2.46 -8.77
N PRO A 51 9.06 1.42 -9.16
CA PRO A 51 7.71 1.21 -8.63
C PRO A 51 7.69 1.05 -7.12
N GLU A 52 8.60 0.24 -6.61
CA GLU A 52 8.80 -0.06 -5.20
C GLU A 52 9.11 1.21 -4.37
N ILE A 53 10.04 2.04 -4.85
CA ILE A 53 10.36 3.33 -4.22
C ILE A 53 9.14 4.26 -4.26
N MET A 54 8.46 4.35 -5.41
CA MET A 54 7.26 5.19 -5.56
C MET A 54 6.13 4.74 -4.64
N SER A 55 5.89 3.43 -4.52
CA SER A 55 4.92 2.79 -3.63
C SER A 55 5.17 3.19 -2.18
N LEU A 56 6.43 3.15 -1.74
CA LEU A 56 6.85 3.57 -0.42
C LEU A 56 6.61 5.06 -0.15
N PHE A 57 6.94 5.93 -1.12
CA PHE A 57 6.65 7.36 -1.01
C PHE A 57 5.15 7.63 -0.93
N LEU A 58 4.36 6.98 -1.79
CA LEU A 58 2.91 7.09 -1.81
C LEU A 58 2.29 6.63 -0.48
N PHE A 59 2.73 5.49 0.04
CA PHE A 59 2.31 4.98 1.34
C PHE A 59 2.55 6.01 2.45
N THR A 60 3.76 6.55 2.49
CA THR A 60 4.16 7.57 3.48
C THR A 60 3.27 8.81 3.38
N ILE A 61 3.02 9.31 2.17
CA ILE A 61 2.15 10.47 1.94
C ILE A 61 0.73 10.20 2.42
N ILE A 62 0.14 9.06 2.05
CA ILE A 62 -1.24 8.70 2.43
C ILE A 62 -1.37 8.60 3.95
N VAL A 63 -0.41 7.94 4.63
CA VAL A 63 -0.42 7.81 6.09
C VAL A 63 -0.32 9.18 6.77
N VAL A 64 0.60 10.05 6.34
CA VAL A 64 0.77 11.40 6.90
C VAL A 64 -0.49 12.25 6.70
N LEU A 65 -1.09 12.23 5.50
CA LEU A 65 -2.32 12.96 5.20
C LEU A 65 -3.51 12.40 6.00
N GLY A 66 -3.61 11.08 6.10
CA GLY A 66 -4.63 10.40 6.90
C GLY A 66 -4.58 10.84 8.36
N ILE A 67 -3.41 10.79 8.98
CA ILE A 67 -3.25 11.22 10.37
C ILE A 67 -3.56 12.71 10.53
N LYS A 68 -3.03 13.59 9.67
CA LYS A 68 -3.32 15.03 9.74
C LYS A 68 -4.83 15.34 9.63
N LYS A 69 -5.56 14.59 8.81
CA LYS A 69 -7.00 14.76 8.62
C LYS A 69 -7.82 14.26 9.82
N TYR A 70 -7.46 13.11 10.38
CA TYR A 70 -8.23 12.44 11.43
C TYR A 70 -7.75 12.72 12.86
N ASN A 71 -6.64 13.43 13.06
CA ASN A 71 -6.16 13.89 14.37
C ASN A 71 -6.89 15.15 14.88
N ARG A 72 -8.02 15.51 14.27
CA ARG A 72 -8.92 16.56 14.77
C ARG A 72 -9.92 15.92 15.74
N PRO A 73 -10.40 16.63 16.78
CA PRO A 73 -11.43 16.13 17.68
C PRO A 73 -12.77 16.04 16.93
N ILE A 74 -12.93 14.96 16.19
CA ILE A 74 -14.13 14.62 15.43
C ILE A 74 -14.71 13.37 16.10
N GLU A 75 -16.01 13.39 16.41
CA GLU A 75 -16.71 12.17 16.79
C GLU A 75 -16.76 11.24 15.57
N ILE A 76 -15.92 10.19 15.61
CA ILE A 76 -15.88 9.17 14.56
C ILE A 76 -16.93 8.11 14.89
N ASP A 77 -17.92 7.93 14.00
CA ASP A 77 -18.78 6.74 14.02
C ASP A 77 -17.93 5.52 13.64
N THR A 78 -17.52 4.75 14.67
CA THR A 78 -16.60 3.63 14.51
C THR A 78 -17.19 2.52 13.65
N ARG A 79 -18.51 2.27 13.71
CA ARG A 79 -19.16 1.21 12.94
C ARG A 79 -19.26 1.58 11.47
N LYS A 80 -19.67 2.82 11.18
CA LYS A 80 -19.75 3.32 9.80
C LYS A 80 -18.37 3.38 9.15
N THR A 81 -17.37 3.84 9.89
CA THR A 81 -15.98 3.92 9.42
C THR A 81 -15.43 2.54 9.11
N LEU A 82 -15.60 1.58 10.02
CA LEU A 82 -15.18 0.20 9.79
C LEU A 82 -15.83 -0.41 8.55
N LYS A 83 -17.15 -0.26 8.40
CA LYS A 83 -17.87 -0.76 7.21
C LYS A 83 -17.34 -0.14 5.92
N SER A 84 -17.07 1.16 5.93
CA SER A 84 -16.52 1.86 4.76
C SER A 84 -15.14 1.35 4.40
N LEU A 85 -14.26 1.14 5.38
CA LEU A 85 -12.91 0.62 5.15
C LEU A 85 -12.93 -0.82 4.60
N ILE A 86 -13.82 -1.66 5.12
CA ILE A 86 -14.02 -3.01 4.58
C ILE A 86 -14.43 -2.95 3.10
N ILE A 87 -15.40 -2.10 2.74
CA ILE A 87 -15.85 -1.96 1.35
C ILE A 87 -14.71 -1.46 0.45
N ILE A 88 -13.93 -0.47 0.91
CA ILE A 88 -12.77 0.05 0.17
C ILE A 88 -11.74 -1.06 -0.06
N PHE A 89 -11.40 -1.82 0.99
CA PHE A 89 -10.48 -2.95 0.90
C PHE A 89 -10.93 -3.96 -0.16
N PHE A 90 -12.18 -4.41 -0.12
CA PHE A 90 -12.72 -5.33 -1.11
C PHE A 90 -12.72 -4.74 -2.53
N GLY A 91 -12.99 -3.44 -2.67
CA GLY A 91 -12.89 -2.76 -3.95
C GLY A 91 -11.48 -2.78 -4.53
N ILE A 92 -10.46 -2.58 -3.70
CA ILE A 92 -9.04 -2.66 -4.11
C ILE A 92 -8.70 -4.08 -4.54
N LEU A 93 -9.06 -5.09 -3.75
CA LEU A 93 -8.82 -6.50 -4.08
C LEU A 93 -9.48 -6.90 -5.40
N LEU A 94 -10.71 -6.44 -5.64
CA LEU A 94 -11.42 -6.72 -6.88
C LEU A 94 -10.69 -6.08 -8.08
N LEU A 95 -10.22 -4.84 -7.94
CA LEU A 95 -9.44 -4.17 -9.00
C LEU A 95 -8.12 -4.89 -9.27
N GLN A 96 -7.38 -5.29 -8.23
CA GLN A 96 -6.16 -6.08 -8.37
C GLN A 96 -6.43 -7.40 -9.09
N PHE A 97 -7.49 -8.11 -8.71
CA PHE A 97 -7.89 -9.36 -9.35
C PHE A 97 -8.21 -9.16 -10.83
N LEU A 98 -9.08 -8.20 -11.15
CA LEU A 98 -9.49 -7.92 -12.53
C LEU A 98 -8.30 -7.50 -13.40
N PHE A 99 -7.41 -6.65 -12.87
CA PHE A 99 -6.26 -6.21 -13.62
C PHE A 99 -5.22 -7.32 -13.81
N SER A 100 -4.94 -8.11 -12.77
CA SER A 100 -3.98 -9.22 -12.87
C SER A 100 -4.46 -10.31 -13.82
N TYR A 101 -5.77 -10.61 -13.82
CA TYR A 101 -6.33 -11.68 -14.62
C TYR A 101 -6.59 -11.26 -16.08
N PHE A 102 -7.16 -10.08 -16.31
CA PHE A 102 -7.53 -9.64 -17.67
C PHE A 102 -6.52 -8.65 -18.25
N GLY A 103 -6.02 -7.72 -17.44
CA GLY A 103 -5.12 -6.67 -17.88
C GLY A 103 -3.74 -7.20 -18.21
N THR A 104 -3.12 -7.93 -17.29
CA THR A 104 -1.75 -8.44 -17.46
C THR A 104 -1.63 -9.41 -18.63
N ASP A 105 -2.56 -10.37 -18.76
CA ASP A 105 -2.56 -11.31 -19.89
C ASP A 105 -2.63 -10.57 -21.24
N PHE A 106 -3.53 -9.59 -21.35
CA PHE A 106 -3.64 -8.75 -22.54
C PHE A 106 -2.35 -7.96 -22.82
N LEU A 107 -1.71 -7.39 -21.78
CA LEU A 107 -0.47 -6.63 -21.93
C LEU A 107 0.71 -7.52 -22.33
N MET A 108 0.81 -8.72 -21.75
CA MET A 108 1.86 -9.69 -22.07
C MET A 108 1.74 -10.19 -23.51
N GLU A 109 0.53 -10.43 -24.00
CA GLU A 109 0.30 -10.83 -25.39
C GLU A 109 0.70 -9.70 -26.36
N LYS A 110 0.30 -8.47 -26.05
CA LYS A 110 0.54 -7.31 -26.92
C LYS A 110 1.99 -6.80 -26.91
N TYR A 111 2.68 -6.90 -25.77
CA TYR A 111 4.03 -6.38 -25.53
C TYR A 111 5.00 -7.50 -25.13
N SER A 112 4.85 -8.68 -25.74
CA SER A 112 5.64 -9.88 -25.41
C SER A 112 7.15 -9.65 -25.36
N PRO A 113 7.79 -8.93 -26.31
CA PRO A 113 9.23 -8.70 -26.27
C PRO A 113 9.71 -7.94 -25.02
N GLU A 114 8.97 -6.92 -24.61
CA GLU A 114 9.27 -6.10 -23.43
C GLU A 114 9.15 -6.93 -22.14
N PHE A 115 8.07 -7.71 -22.02
CA PHE A 115 7.85 -8.59 -20.88
C PHE A 115 8.86 -9.74 -20.81
N GLU A 116 9.26 -10.32 -21.95
CA GLU A 116 10.31 -11.34 -22.00
C GLU A 116 11.66 -10.78 -21.54
N ASN A 117 12.02 -9.58 -22.00
CA ASN A 117 13.26 -8.92 -21.60
C ASN A 117 13.29 -8.65 -20.09
N TYR A 118 12.18 -8.12 -19.57
CA TYR A 118 11.99 -7.92 -18.13
C TYR A 118 12.11 -9.24 -17.35
N ALA A 119 11.41 -10.29 -17.77
CA ALA A 119 11.40 -11.58 -17.10
C ALA A 119 12.79 -12.25 -17.07
N LYS A 120 13.57 -12.15 -18.16
CA LYS A 120 14.95 -12.65 -18.22
C LYS A 120 15.84 -11.95 -17.19
N ALA A 121 15.73 -10.62 -17.07
CA ALA A 121 16.49 -9.86 -16.09
C ALA A 121 16.04 -10.13 -14.63
N ASN A 122 14.74 -10.29 -14.39
CA ASN A 122 14.20 -10.52 -13.05
C ASN A 122 14.48 -11.95 -12.51
N LYS A 123 14.62 -12.96 -13.38
CA LYS A 123 15.01 -14.32 -12.98
C LYS A 123 16.47 -14.43 -12.51
N GLY A 124 17.37 -13.55 -12.97
CA GLY A 124 18.81 -13.67 -12.71
C GLY A 124 19.32 -13.15 -11.37
N SER A 125 18.48 -12.51 -10.55
CA SER A 125 18.96 -11.65 -9.46
C SER A 125 18.33 -11.95 -8.09
N LEU A 126 18.81 -13.02 -7.45
CA LEU A 126 18.39 -13.45 -6.10
C LEU A 126 18.67 -12.36 -5.04
N MET A 127 19.79 -11.65 -5.18
CA MET A 127 20.20 -10.56 -4.30
C MET A 127 19.24 -9.37 -4.37
N LEU A 128 18.74 -9.02 -5.55
CA LEU A 128 17.76 -7.95 -5.75
C LEU A 128 16.44 -8.26 -5.06
N ARG A 129 15.94 -9.50 -5.16
CA ARG A 129 14.73 -9.93 -4.45
C ARG A 129 14.90 -9.87 -2.93
N GLY A 130 16.11 -10.19 -2.44
CA GLY A 130 16.47 -10.00 -1.04
C GLY A 130 16.37 -8.54 -0.60
N TYR A 131 16.82 -7.59 -1.43
CA TYR A 131 16.69 -6.17 -1.13
C TYR A 131 15.24 -5.68 -1.14
N LEU A 132 14.43 -6.11 -2.11
CA LEU A 132 13.02 -5.74 -2.20
C LEU A 132 12.21 -6.23 -0.98
N ALA A 133 12.56 -7.39 -0.41
CA ALA A 133 11.92 -7.91 0.80
C ALA A 133 12.08 -6.98 2.03
N PHE A 134 13.04 -6.05 2.03
CA PHE A 134 13.17 -5.05 3.10
C PHE A 134 12.15 -3.91 2.99
N LEU A 135 11.54 -3.67 1.84
CA LEU A 135 10.62 -2.55 1.65
C LEU A 135 9.31 -2.68 2.45
N PRO A 136 8.65 -3.85 2.52
CA PRO A 136 7.54 -4.05 3.44
C PRO A 136 7.92 -3.82 4.91
N ILE A 137 9.13 -4.23 5.31
CA ILE A 137 9.66 -3.99 6.66
C ILE A 137 9.77 -2.48 6.89
N LEU A 138 10.28 -1.75 5.91
CA LEU A 138 10.43 -0.30 5.98
C LEU A 138 9.09 0.43 6.09
N GLN A 139 8.04 -0.03 5.39
CA GLN A 139 6.67 0.51 5.54
C GLN A 139 6.18 0.41 6.99
N PHE A 140 6.40 -0.73 7.65
CA PHE A 140 6.07 -0.90 9.07
C PHE A 140 6.88 0.03 9.98
N VAL A 141 8.18 0.17 9.73
CA VAL A 141 9.05 1.09 10.50
C VAL A 141 8.56 2.54 10.34
N ILE A 142 8.27 2.98 9.12
CA ILE A 142 7.74 4.32 8.83
C ILE A 142 6.41 4.54 9.55
N LEU A 143 5.48 3.58 9.47
CA LEU A 143 4.20 3.66 10.18
C LEU A 143 4.42 3.83 11.68
N GLY A 144 5.30 3.03 12.29
CA GLY A 144 5.66 3.12 13.70
C GLY A 144 6.23 4.49 14.07
N ILE A 145 7.17 5.02 13.28
CA ILE A 145 7.76 6.35 13.51
C ILE A 145 6.69 7.44 13.44
N ILE A 146 5.85 7.46 12.41
CA ILE A 146 4.82 8.49 12.22
C ILE A 146 3.80 8.46 13.38
N LEU A 147 3.39 7.28 13.82
CA LEU A 147 2.46 7.13 14.95
C LEU A 147 3.07 7.62 16.27
N LEU A 148 4.36 7.34 16.52
CA LEU A 148 5.05 7.78 17.73
C LEU A 148 5.36 9.28 17.75
N MET A 149 5.71 9.87 16.61
CA MET A 149 5.98 11.31 16.49
C MET A 149 4.75 12.16 16.82
N ASN A 150 3.56 11.74 16.35
CA ASN A 150 2.31 12.46 16.62
C ASN A 150 1.80 12.33 18.06
N LYS A 151 2.31 11.36 18.85
CA LYS A 151 1.99 11.28 20.30
C LYS A 151 2.71 12.36 21.11
N LYS A 152 3.96 12.71 20.77
CA LYS A 152 4.73 13.74 21.49
C LYS A 152 4.14 15.14 21.35
N THR A 153 3.39 15.40 20.29
CA THR A 153 2.80 16.73 20.03
C THR A 153 1.63 17.05 20.97
N VAL A 154 0.94 16.05 21.52
CA VAL A 154 -0.20 16.22 22.45
C VAL A 154 0.26 16.35 23.91
N ALA A 155 1.41 15.77 24.27
CA ALA A 155 1.92 15.82 25.65
C ALA A 155 2.65 17.14 25.99
N ASN A 156 3.12 17.89 24.99
CA ASN A 156 3.84 19.16 25.17
C ASN A 156 2.92 20.41 25.05
N THR A 157 1.60 20.24 25.19
CA THR A 157 0.62 21.34 25.19
C THR A 157 -0.13 21.48 26.52
N VAL A 158 0.54 21.13 27.63
CA VAL A 158 0.10 21.45 29.01
C VAL A 158 1.07 22.45 29.61
#